data_AF-U1YG35-F1
#
_entry.id   AF-U1YG35-F1
#
_cell.length_a   1.000
_cell.length_b   1.000
_cell.length_c   1.000
_cell.angle_alpha   90.00
_cell.angle_beta   90.00
_cell.angle_gamma   90.00
#
_symmetry.space_group_name_H-M   'P 1'
#
loop_
_entity.id
_entity.type
_entity.pdbx_description
1 polymer ?
#
loop_
_entity_poly.entity_id
_entity_poly.type
_entity_poly.pdbx_seq_one_letter_code
_entity_poly.pdbx_strand_id
1 'polypeptide(L)'
;MGKAMQRLIDGYYTVTDEELYRLMVIAYEQDKVKLEPSALAGVPGMARVLNSPEYLQRMGFTHVQLENATHLVWGTGGSMVPEAEFQTYLDKGRSL
;
A
#
# COMPACT_ATOMS: atom_id res chain seq x y z
N MET A 1 -1.97 12.82 -21.98
CA MET A 1 -2.46 11.74 -21.10
C MET A 1 -2.74 12.23 -19.67
N GLY A 2 -1.84 12.93 -18.97
CA GLY A 2 -2.05 13.32 -17.56
C GLY A 2 -3.22 14.29 -17.23
N LYS A 3 -3.62 15.18 -18.14
CA LYS A 3 -4.70 16.18 -17.86
C LYS A 3 -6.09 15.58 -17.68
N ALA A 4 -6.37 14.40 -18.25
CA ALA A 4 -7.67 13.76 -18.14
C ALA A 4 -7.90 13.09 -16.77
N MET A 5 -6.82 12.60 -16.13
CA MET A 5 -6.91 11.89 -14.85
C MET A 5 -6.85 12.80 -13.62
N GLN A 6 -6.47 14.07 -13.77
CA GLN A 6 -6.33 14.99 -12.62
C GLN A 6 -7.61 15.16 -11.80
N ARG A 7 -8.79 14.99 -12.41
CA ARG A 7 -10.08 15.06 -11.70
C ARG A 7 -10.54 13.72 -11.12
N LEU A 8 -9.80 12.64 -11.38
CA LEU A 8 -10.12 11.28 -10.96
C LEU A 8 -9.16 10.75 -9.87
N ILE A 9 -8.15 11.53 -9.49
CA ILE A 9 -7.12 11.17 -8.53
C ILE A 9 -7.22 12.10 -7.33
N ASP A 10 -7.51 11.53 -6.15
CA ASP A 10 -7.69 12.29 -4.91
C ASP A 10 -6.38 12.67 -4.21
N GLY A 11 -5.29 11.94 -4.51
CA GLY A 11 -3.98 12.19 -3.93
C GLY A 11 -2.88 11.30 -4.52
N TYR A 12 -1.65 11.61 -4.14
CA TYR A 12 -0.45 10.81 -4.41
C TYR A 12 0.48 10.91 -3.21
N TYR A 13 1.28 9.87 -2.98
CA TYR A 13 2.30 9.86 -1.94
C TYR A 13 3.50 9.06 -2.42
N THR A 14 4.60 9.16 -1.67
CA THR A 14 5.79 8.34 -1.85
C THR A 14 5.96 7.43 -0.64
N VAL A 15 6.60 6.29 -0.88
CA VAL A 15 6.90 5.26 0.10
C VAL A 15 8.36 4.87 -0.09
N THR A 16 9.06 4.63 1.01
CA THR A 16 10.47 4.22 0.94
C THR A 16 10.58 2.74 0.66
N ASP A 17 11.67 2.32 0.02
CA ASP A 17 11.96 0.89 -0.18
C ASP A 17 11.93 0.13 1.15
N GLU A 18 12.49 0.70 2.21
CA GLU A 18 12.50 0.09 3.54
C GLU A 18 11.09 -0.26 4.03
N GLU A 19 10.14 0.68 3.91
CA GLU A 19 8.75 0.46 4.29
C GLU A 19 8.11 -0.65 3.44
N LEU A 20 8.37 -0.69 2.12
CA LEU A 20 7.88 -1.74 1.24
C LEU A 20 8.39 -3.13 1.64
N TYR A 21 9.68 -3.26 1.95
CA TYR A 21 10.27 -4.53 2.37
C TYR A 21 9.70 -5.01 3.71
N ARG A 22 9.51 -4.11 4.68
CA ARG A 22 8.87 -4.44 5.97
C ARG A 22 7.43 -4.92 5.77
N LEU A 23 6.65 -4.23 4.94
CA LEU A 23 5.27 -4.61 4.62
C LEU A 23 5.19 -5.96 3.89
N MET A 24 6.12 -6.22 2.98
CA MET A 24 6.20 -7.50 2.28
C MET A 24 6.42 -8.66 3.26
N VAL A 25 7.32 -8.51 4.24
CA VAL A 25 7.55 -9.52 5.27
C VAL A 25 6.27 -9.74 6.10
N ILE A 26 5.61 -8.67 6.54
CA ILE A 26 4.35 -8.77 7.29
C ILE A 26 3.28 -9.52 6.48
N ALA A 27 3.05 -9.15 5.22
CA ALA A 27 2.05 -9.79 4.36
C ALA A 27 2.34 -11.28 4.12
N TYR A 28 3.62 -11.64 3.97
CA TYR A 28 4.01 -13.04 3.81
C TYR A 28 3.87 -13.84 5.11
N GLU A 29 4.25 -13.27 6.25
CA GLU A 29 4.27 -13.97 7.53
C GLU A 29 2.89 -14.08 8.17
N GLN A 30 2.06 -13.04 8.08
CA GLN A 30 0.73 -12.98 8.70
C GLN A 30 -0.35 -13.52 7.76
N ASP A 31 -0.39 -13.03 6.52
CA ASP A 31 -1.49 -13.32 5.59
C ASP A 31 -1.17 -14.44 4.60
N LYS A 32 0.09 -14.94 4.60
CA LYS A 32 0.59 -15.97 3.69
C LYS A 32 0.45 -15.59 2.21
N VAL A 33 0.52 -14.28 1.90
CA VAL A 33 0.45 -13.78 0.54
C VAL A 33 1.85 -13.48 0.02
N LYS A 34 2.17 -13.99 -1.17
CA LYS A 34 3.44 -13.75 -1.87
C LYS A 34 3.30 -12.55 -2.81
N LEU A 35 3.79 -11.39 -2.36
CA LEU A 35 3.81 -10.14 -3.11
C LEU A 35 5.24 -9.63 -3.25
N GLU A 36 5.59 -9.02 -4.38
CA GLU A 36 6.87 -8.30 -4.52
C GLU A 36 6.80 -6.93 -3.81
N PRO A 37 7.93 -6.31 -3.39
CA PRO A 37 7.90 -5.05 -2.63
C PRO A 37 7.07 -3.93 -3.27
N SER A 38 7.18 -3.72 -4.58
CA SER A 38 6.40 -2.73 -5.35
C SER A 38 4.89 -2.94 -5.25
N ALA A 39 4.42 -4.19 -5.13
CA ALA A 39 3.00 -4.50 -5.02
C ALA A 39 2.38 -4.06 -3.69
N LEU A 40 3.20 -3.72 -2.69
CA LEU A 40 2.74 -3.22 -1.39
C LEU A 40 2.65 -1.69 -1.35
N ALA A 41 3.01 -0.98 -2.43
CA ALA A 41 3.04 0.48 -2.43
C ALA A 41 1.71 1.12 -2.06
N GLY A 42 0.57 0.44 -2.32
CA GLY A 42 -0.77 0.90 -1.97
C GLY A 42 -1.17 0.70 -0.50
N VAL A 43 -0.48 -0.17 0.26
CA VAL A 43 -0.87 -0.52 1.64
C VAL A 43 -0.82 0.69 2.59
N PRO A 44 0.24 1.52 2.61
CA PRO A 44 0.29 2.70 3.47
C PRO A 44 -0.83 3.71 3.21
N GLY A 45 -1.40 3.70 1.99
CA GLY A 45 -2.39 4.69 1.55
C GLY A 45 -3.57 4.85 2.49
N MET A 46 -4.07 3.75 3.08
CA MET A 46 -5.18 3.82 4.04
C MET A 46 -4.81 4.65 5.27
N ALA A 47 -3.62 4.43 5.83
CA ALA A 47 -3.14 5.16 7.00
C ALA A 47 -2.84 6.62 6.64
N ARG A 48 -2.33 6.91 5.43
CA ARG A 48 -2.10 8.29 4.96
C ARG A 48 -3.42 9.06 4.86
N VAL A 49 -4.47 8.44 4.34
CA VAL A 49 -5.81 9.05 4.22
C VAL A 49 -6.43 9.30 5.60
N LEU A 50 -6.46 8.26 6.46
CA LEU A 50 -7.08 8.36 7.78
C LEU A 50 -6.34 9.32 8.72
N ASN A 51 -5.04 9.52 8.53
CA ASN A 51 -4.22 10.46 9.30
C ASN A 51 -4.07 11.85 8.64
N SER A 52 -4.88 12.20 7.62
CA SER A 52 -4.89 13.55 7.03
C SER A 52 -6.18 14.28 7.36
N PRO A 53 -6.21 15.09 8.44
CA PRO A 53 -7.37 15.90 8.78
C PRO A 53 -7.78 16.85 7.66
N GLU A 54 -6.83 17.42 6.92
CA GLU A 54 -7.13 18.34 5.82
C GLU A 54 -7.85 17.64 4.67
N TYR A 55 -7.43 16.42 4.31
CA TYR A 55 -8.12 15.63 3.27
C TYR A 55 -9.53 15.23 3.73
N LEU A 56 -9.65 14.69 4.94
CA LEU A 56 -10.95 14.25 5.48
C LEU A 56 -11.93 15.41 5.60
N GLN A 57 -11.47 16.59 6.05
CA GLN A 57 -12.29 17.80 6.12
C GLN A 57 -12.70 18.28 4.72
N ARG A 58 -11.79 18.27 3.74
CA ARG A 58 -12.08 18.66 2.36
C ARG A 58 -13.12 17.76 1.71
N MET A 59 -13.06 16.46 1.97
CA MET A 59 -14.02 15.48 1.43
C MET A 59 -15.34 15.45 2.20
N GLY A 60 -15.37 15.98 3.43
CA GLY A 60 -16.58 16.05 4.25
C GLY A 60 -17.07 14.69 4.73
N PHE A 61 -16.17 13.71 4.90
CA PHE A 61 -16.56 12.38 5.39
C PHE A 61 -17.00 12.43 6.85
N THR A 62 -18.17 11.87 7.13
CA THR A 62 -18.66 11.67 8.49
C THR A 62 -17.99 10.46 9.14
N HIS A 63 -18.02 10.38 10.47
CA HIS A 63 -17.50 9.23 11.21
C HIS A 63 -18.15 7.92 10.76
N VAL A 64 -19.49 7.90 10.63
CA VAL A 64 -20.25 6.72 10.17
C VAL A 64 -19.81 6.29 8.76
N GLN A 65 -19.53 7.23 7.85
CA GLN A 65 -19.03 6.88 6.51
C GLN A 65 -17.63 6.25 6.57
N LEU A 66 -16.75 6.76 7.43
CA LEU A 66 -15.41 6.20 7.60
C LEU A 66 -15.44 4.80 8.25
N GLU A 67 -16.31 4.59 9.24
CA GLU A 67 -16.51 3.27 9.86
C GLU A 67 -17.00 2.20 8.88
N ASN A 68 -17.76 2.61 7.85
CA ASN A 68 -18.27 1.72 6.81
C ASN A 68 -17.42 1.76 5.53
N ALA A 69 -16.27 2.44 5.53
CA ALA A 69 -15.42 2.55 4.36
C ALA A 69 -14.67 1.23 4.09
N THR A 70 -14.47 0.92 2.82
CA THR A 70 -13.62 -0.20 2.38
C THR A 70 -12.31 0.34 1.82
N HIS A 71 -11.19 -0.06 2.41
CA HIS A 71 -9.87 0.23 1.88
C HIS A 71 -9.43 -0.90 0.94
N LEU A 72 -9.44 -0.65 -0.37
CA LEU A 72 -8.99 -1.60 -1.38
C LEU A 72 -7.54 -1.33 -1.76
N VAL A 73 -6.66 -2.29 -1.51
CA VAL A 73 -5.27 -2.26 -1.97
C VAL A 73 -5.13 -3.10 -3.23
N TRP A 74 -4.45 -2.56 -4.25
CA TRP A 74 -4.21 -3.27 -5.51
C TRP A 74 -2.79 -3.86 -5.56
N GLY A 75 -2.66 -5.14 -5.24
CA GLY A 75 -1.39 -5.87 -5.40
C GLY A 75 -1.09 -6.11 -6.87
N THR A 76 -0.01 -5.51 -7.38
CA THR A 76 0.30 -5.52 -8.82
C THR A 76 1.12 -6.72 -9.30
N GLY A 77 1.75 -7.48 -8.40
CA GLY A 77 2.71 -8.54 -8.78
C GLY A 77 3.22 -9.36 -7.60
N GLY A 78 4.11 -10.32 -7.88
CA GLY A 78 4.74 -11.20 -6.90
C GLY A 78 4.57 -12.71 -7.17
N SER A 79 3.49 -13.11 -7.83
CA SER A 79 3.18 -14.54 -8.08
C SER A 79 4.19 -15.23 -9.00
N MET A 80 4.79 -14.47 -9.92
CA MET A 80 5.78 -14.98 -10.88
C MET A 80 7.23 -14.83 -10.39
N VAL A 81 7.46 -14.27 -9.20
CA VAL A 81 8.81 -14.10 -8.66
C VAL A 81 9.38 -15.47 -8.28
N PRO A 82 10.51 -15.89 -8.87
CA PRO A 82 11.16 -17.15 -8.53
C PRO A 82 11.45 -17.25 -7.04
N GLU A 83 11.36 -18.46 -6.48
CA GLU A 83 11.48 -18.67 -5.03
C GLU A 83 12.81 -18.16 -4.45
N ALA A 84 13.92 -18.40 -5.14
CA ALA A 84 15.24 -17.94 -4.70
C ALA A 84 15.34 -16.40 -4.64
N GLU A 85 14.69 -15.71 -5.58
CA GLU A 85 14.64 -14.25 -5.62
C GLU A 85 13.74 -13.70 -4.52
N PHE A 86 12.57 -14.32 -4.33
CA PHE A 86 11.66 -13.96 -3.25
C PHE A 86 12.29 -14.15 -1.87
N GLN A 87 13.08 -15.21 -1.68
CA GLN A 87 13.82 -15.42 -0.43
C GLN A 87 14.84 -14.31 -0.18
N THR A 88 15.51 -13.82 -1.23
CA THR A 88 16.41 -12.67 -1.12
C THR A 88 15.67 -11.41 -0.65
N TYR A 89 14.43 -11.20 -1.12
CA TYR A 89 13.60 -10.10 -0.64
C TYR A 89 13.21 -10.26 0.82
N LEU A 90 12.80 -11.47 1.24
CA LEU A 90 12.44 -11.76 2.62
C LEU A 90 13.61 -11.55 3.58
N ASP A 91 14.80 -12.03 3.22
CA ASP A 91 15.99 -11.89 4.05
C ASP A 91 16.37 -10.43 4.21
N LYS A 92 16.32 -9.65 3.13
CA LYS A 92 16.50 -8.20 3.19
C LYS A 92 15.45 -7.56 4.10
N GLY A 93 14.17 -7.87 3.93
CA GLY A 93 13.10 -7.29 4.74
C GLY A 93 13.20 -7.61 6.24
N ARG A 94 13.66 -8.81 6.59
CA ARG A 94 13.90 -9.22 7.99
C ARG A 94 15.13 -8.57 8.62
N SER A 95 16.07 -8.12 7.79
CA SER A 95 17.29 -7.46 8.26
C SER A 95 17.12 -5.96 8.54
N LEU A 96 15.98 -5.38 8.13
CA LEU A 96 15.61 -4.00 8.40
C LEU A 96 14.98 -3.88 9.79
#